data_AF-A0A2P4SBD9-F1
#
_entry.id   AF-A0A2P4SBD9-F1
#
_cell.length_a   1.000
_cell.length_b   1.000
_cell.length_c   1.000
_cell.angle_alpha   90.00
_cell.angle_beta   90.00
_cell.angle_gamma   90.00
#
_symmetry.space_group_name_H-M   'P 1'
#
loop_
_entity.id
_entity.type
_entity.pdbx_description
1 polymer ?
#
loop_
_entity_poly.entity_id
_entity_poly.type
_entity_poly.pdbx_seq_one_letter_code
_entity_poly.pdbx_strand_id
1 'polypeptide(L)'
;MPLPDTLFCAQQIKIPPELPDIMKQFTKAAIRTQPRDVLQWSAAYFTALSKGELLPVKERIETPSAKQKMDAGLTPGLLKVLHKQ
;
A
#
# COMPACT_ATOMS: atom_id res chain seq x y z
N MET A 1 15.43 15.17 43.14
CA MET A 1 16.48 15.06 42.11
C MET A 1 15.83 15.26 40.75
N PRO A 2 16.40 16.07 39.85
CA PRO A 2 15.96 16.08 38.45
C PRO A 2 16.30 14.73 37.81
N LEU A 3 15.46 14.27 36.87
CA LEU A 3 15.70 13.06 36.09
C LEU A 3 16.91 13.29 35.16
N PRO A 4 17.78 12.28 34.93
CA PRO A 4 18.91 12.45 34.03
C PRO A 4 18.44 12.76 32.61
N ASP A 5 19.07 13.77 32.00
CA ASP A 5 18.88 14.10 30.59
C ASP A 5 19.05 12.84 29.74
N THR A 6 18.13 12.60 28.81
CA THR A 6 18.14 11.41 27.95
C THR A 6 19.48 11.29 27.22
N LEU A 7 20.32 10.33 27.65
CA LEU A 7 21.69 10.09 27.16
C LEU A 7 21.74 9.49 25.73
N PHE A 8 20.72 9.69 24.91
CA PHE A 8 20.64 9.08 23.58
C PHE A 8 21.27 10.00 22.53
N CYS A 9 22.45 9.62 22.02
CA CYS A 9 23.04 10.26 20.84
C CYS A 9 22.57 9.54 19.57
N ALA A 10 22.25 10.29 18.51
CA ALA A 10 21.79 9.73 17.22
C ALA A 10 22.74 8.66 16.64
N GLN A 11 24.04 8.75 16.96
CA GLN A 11 25.08 7.81 16.54
C GLN A 11 24.90 6.39 17.13
N GLN A 12 24.17 6.25 18.23
CA GLN A 12 23.86 4.95 18.84
C GLN A 12 22.73 4.22 18.08
N ILE A 13 21.93 4.94 17.29
CA ILE A 13 20.83 4.39 16.51
C ILE A 13 21.37 3.95 15.15
N LYS A 14 21.62 2.64 15.01
CA LYS A 14 22.02 2.05 13.73
C LYS A 14 20.79 1.81 12.87
N ILE A 15 20.58 2.67 11.87
CA ILE A 15 19.50 2.52 10.89
C ILE A 15 20.01 1.61 9.75
N PRO A 16 19.34 0.48 9.45
CA PRO A 16 19.68 -0.34 8.30
C PRO A 16 19.53 0.46 6.98
N PRO A 17 20.49 0.36 6.04
CA PRO A 17 20.46 1.16 4.80
C PRO A 17 19.27 0.82 3.89
N GLU A 18 18.72 -0.40 3.99
CA GLU A 18 17.57 -0.85 3.19
C GLU A 18 16.21 -0.37 3.74
N LEU A 19 16.16 0.02 5.02
CA LEU A 19 14.91 0.37 5.69
C LEU A 19 14.14 1.51 4.99
N PRO A 20 14.79 2.61 4.55
CA PRO A 20 14.09 3.70 3.86
C PRO A 20 13.41 3.24 2.57
N ASP A 21 14.04 2.37 1.78
CA ASP A 21 13.46 1.91 0.53
C ASP A 21 12.29 0.96 0.76
N ILE A 22 12.41 0.03 1.72
CA ILE A 22 11.30 -0.85 2.14
C ILE A 22 10.09 -0.03 2.57
N MET A 23 10.30 0.99 3.42
CA MET A 23 9.22 1.87 3.88
C MET A 23 8.58 2.66 2.74
N LYS A 24 9.39 3.13 1.78
CA LYS A 24 8.90 3.84 0.59
C LYS A 24 8.04 2.92 -0.29
N GLN A 25 8.50 1.71 -0.57
CA GLN A 25 7.76 0.73 -1.38
C GLN A 25 6.45 0.32 -0.70
N PHE A 26 6.48 0.05 0.61
CA PHE A 26 5.31 -0.24 1.42
C PHE A 26 4.28 0.89 1.33
N THR A 27 4.70 2.13 1.58
CA THR A 27 3.80 3.30 1.56
C THR A 27 3.21 3.52 0.17
N LYS A 28 4.02 3.36 -0.88
CA LYS A 28 3.57 3.44 -2.27
C LYS A 28 2.52 2.37 -2.60
N ALA A 29 2.71 1.15 -2.11
CA ALA A 29 1.75 0.06 -2.29
C ALA A 29 0.45 0.35 -1.52
N ALA A 30 0.52 0.83 -0.29
CA ALA A 30 -0.64 1.21 0.52
C ALA A 30 -1.48 2.30 -0.14
N ILE A 31 -0.83 3.37 -0.66
CA ILE A 31 -1.51 4.45 -1.38
C ILE A 31 -2.19 3.92 -2.65
N ARG A 32 -1.56 2.97 -3.36
CA ARG A 32 -2.14 2.36 -4.56
C ARG A 32 -3.34 1.48 -4.23
N THR A 33 -3.27 0.67 -3.18
CA THR A 33 -4.34 -0.27 -2.80
C THR A 33 -5.50 0.39 -2.09
N GLN A 34 -5.30 1.53 -1.41
CA GLN A 34 -6.31 2.20 -0.59
C GLN A 34 -7.06 1.20 0.30
N PRO A 35 -6.35 0.42 1.15
CA PRO A 35 -6.98 -0.63 1.94
C PRO A 35 -7.89 -0.01 3.00
N ARG A 36 -9.06 -0.62 3.23
CA ARG A 36 -9.97 -0.19 4.29
C ARG A 36 -9.38 -0.46 5.68
N ASP A 37 -8.70 -1.59 5.84
CA ASP A 37 -7.95 -1.96 7.03
C ASP A 37 -6.46 -2.02 6.70
N VAL A 38 -5.71 -1.02 7.17
CA VAL A 38 -4.27 -0.91 6.91
C VAL A 38 -3.49 -1.97 7.70
N LEU A 39 -3.94 -2.36 8.89
CA LEU A 39 -3.20 -3.30 9.75
C LEU A 39 -3.25 -4.71 9.16
N GLN A 40 -4.46 -5.17 8.80
CA GLN A 40 -4.63 -6.46 8.14
C GLN A 40 -3.90 -6.48 6.79
N TRP A 41 -3.99 -5.40 6.02
CA TRP A 41 -3.28 -5.28 4.74
C TRP A 41 -1.75 -5.32 4.92
N SER A 42 -1.22 -4.67 5.96
CA SER A 42 0.23 -4.65 6.24
C SER A 42 0.76 -6.03 6.58
N ALA A 43 0.04 -6.80 7.38
CA ALA A 43 0.39 -8.18 7.71
C ALA A 43 0.47 -9.05 6.44
N ALA A 44 -0.52 -8.91 5.54
CA ALA A 44 -0.52 -9.61 4.26
C ALA A 44 0.65 -9.15 3.35
N TYR A 45 0.92 -7.85 3.28
CA TYR A 45 2.00 -7.28 2.47
C TYR A 45 3.36 -7.84 2.85
N PHE A 46 3.73 -7.77 4.14
CA PHE A 46 5.05 -8.26 4.59
C PHE A 46 5.15 -9.79 4.56
N THR A 47 4.04 -10.52 4.73
CA THR A 47 4.01 -11.98 4.55
C THR A 47 4.24 -12.38 3.09
N ALA A 48 3.60 -11.68 2.14
CA ALA A 48 3.84 -11.92 0.72
C ALA A 48 5.28 -11.55 0.34
N LEU A 49 5.78 -10.41 0.84
CA LEU A 49 7.15 -9.96 0.59
C LEU A 49 8.20 -10.96 1.10
N SER A 50 8.01 -11.53 2.29
CA SER A 50 8.96 -12.51 2.85
C SER A 50 8.97 -13.85 2.11
N LYS A 51 7.84 -14.22 1.49
CA LYS A 51 7.70 -15.44 0.69
C LYS A 51 8.05 -15.24 -0.79
N GLY A 52 8.27 -14.00 -1.24
CA GLY A 52 8.44 -13.68 -2.66
C GLY A 52 7.16 -13.85 -3.49
N GLU A 53 5.99 -13.77 -2.84
CA GLU A 53 4.69 -13.87 -3.49
C GLU A 53 4.28 -12.52 -4.11
N LEU A 54 3.20 -12.55 -4.92
CA LEU A 54 2.65 -11.33 -5.51
C LEU A 54 2.13 -10.40 -4.42
N LEU A 55 2.66 -9.17 -4.41
CA LEU A 55 2.22 -8.13 -3.48
C LEU A 55 0.75 -7.75 -3.73
N PRO A 56 0.01 -7.29 -2.70
CA PRO A 56 -1.34 -6.80 -2.90
C PRO A 56 -1.34 -5.61 -3.87
N VAL A 57 -1.94 -5.78 -5.05
CA VAL A 57 -2.10 -4.74 -6.09
C VAL A 57 -3.57 -4.37 -6.21
N LYS A 58 -3.87 -3.07 -6.38
CA LYS A 58 -5.22 -2.62 -6.72
C LYS A 58 -5.55 -3.04 -8.15
N GLU A 59 -6.65 -3.78 -8.32
CA GLU A 59 -7.19 -4.06 -9.65
C GLU A 59 -7.45 -2.72 -10.36
N ARG A 60 -6.76 -2.47 -11.48
CA ARG A 60 -6.86 -1.21 -12.22
C ARG A 60 -8.29 -1.08 -12.74
N ILE A 61 -9.02 -0.09 -12.22
CA ILE A 61 -10.32 0.28 -12.77
C ILE A 61 -10.07 0.86 -14.17
N GLU A 62 -10.60 0.19 -15.19
CA GLU A 62 -10.66 0.75 -16.54
C GLU A 62 -11.57 1.98 -16.50
N THR A 63 -10.98 3.17 -16.47
CA THR A 63 -11.73 4.41 -16.67
C THR A 63 -12.28 4.40 -18.10
N PRO A 64 -13.59 4.58 -18.31
CA PRO A 64 -14.13 4.72 -19.65
C PRO A 64 -13.47 5.96 -20.27
N SER A 65 -12.75 5.77 -21.38
CA SER A 65 -12.23 6.92 -22.12
C SER A 65 -13.41 7.77 -22.57
N ALA A 66 -13.36 9.09 -22.32
CA ALA A 66 -14.44 10.04 -22.59
C ALA A 66 -14.85 10.19 -24.07
N LYS A 67 -14.42 9.27 -24.95
CA LYS A 67 -14.73 9.26 -26.38
C LYS A 67 -15.88 8.31 -26.76
N GLN A 68 -16.31 7.40 -25.90
CA GLN A 68 -17.47 6.53 -26.18
C GLN A 68 -18.74 7.10 -25.53
N LYS A 69 -19.24 8.19 -26.13
CA LYS A 69 -20.64 8.59 -26.01
C LYS A 69 -21.46 7.71 -26.95
N MET A 70 -21.63 6.43 -26.64
CA MET A 70 -22.69 5.59 -27.22
C MET A 70 -22.67 4.24 -26.52
N ASP A 71 -23.74 4.02 -25.76
CA ASP A 71 -24.27 2.76 -25.29
C ASP A 71 -23.44 1.95 -24.26
N ALA A 72 -24.00 1.91 -23.05
CA ALA A 72 -23.57 1.16 -21.86
C ALA A 72 -22.24 1.61 -21.21
N GLY A 73 -22.32 2.58 -20.29
CA GLY A 73 -21.24 3.00 -19.38
C GLY A 73 -20.82 1.95 -18.33
N LEU A 74 -20.99 0.66 -18.62
CA LEU A 74 -20.62 -0.46 -17.77
C LEU A 74 -19.38 -1.13 -18.36
N THR A 75 -18.18 -0.69 -17.92
CA THR A 75 -16.96 -1.42 -18.26
C THR A 75 -16.92 -2.74 -17.48
N PRO A 76 -16.32 -3.81 -18.01
CA PRO A 76 -16.14 -5.06 -17.28
C PRO A 76 -15.44 -4.86 -15.92
N GLY A 77 -14.52 -3.88 -15.84
CA GLY A 77 -13.90 -3.46 -14.59
C GLY A 77 -14.89 -2.86 -13.57
N LEU A 78 -15.82 -2.02 -14.01
CA LEU A 78 -16.86 -1.45 -13.15
C LEU A 78 -17.84 -2.53 -12.66
N LEU A 79 -18.23 -3.46 -13.53
CA LEU A 79 -19.11 -4.59 -13.19
C LEU A 79 -18.51 -5.49 -12.11
N LYS A 80 -17.21 -5.81 -12.20
CA LYS A 80 -16.51 -6.61 -11.17
C LYS A 80 -16.47 -5.90 -9.82
N VAL A 81 -16.39 -4.58 -9.78
CA VAL A 81 -16.39 -3.80 -8.53
C VAL A 81 -17.80 -3.79 -7.93
N LEU A 82 -18.84 -3.55 -8.74
CA LEU A 82 -20.23 -3.54 -8.27
C LEU A 82 -20.66 -4.91 -7.71
N HIS A 83 -20.22 -6.01 -8.32
CA HIS A 83 -20.54 -7.36 -7.86
C HIS A 83 -19.76 -7.79 -6.59
N LYS A 84 -18.69 -7.06 -6.22
CA LYS A 84 -17.87 -7.37 -5.03
C LYS A 84 -18.29 -6.58 -3.78
N GLN A 85 -19.29 -5.70 -3.87
CA GLN A 85 -19.91 -5.00 -2.73
C GLN A 85 -21.08 -5.80 -2.17
#